data_AF-A0A5M9GZE5-F1
#
_entry.id   AF-A0A5M9GZE5-F1
#
_cell.length_a   1.000
_cell.length_b   1.000
_cell.length_c   1.000
_cell.angle_alpha   90.00
_cell.angle_beta   90.00
_cell.angle_gamma   90.00
#
_symmetry.space_group_name_H-M   'P 1'
#
loop_
_entity.id
_entity.type
_entity.pdbx_description
1 polymer ?
#
loop_
_entity_poly.entity_id
_entity_poly.type
_entity_poly.pdbx_seq_one_letter_code
_entity_poly.pdbx_strand_id
1 'polypeptide(L)'
;MKRNRKPPEAKSPNAGEFIKIDPPEPMVYHEYSDYPYCVCGNFEKDDGFNRCDRYGNLIPISVHVELNKYGRCERCGRVIEVNSRTIIGRIENFNKHV
;
A
#
# COMPACT_ATOMS: atom_id res chain seq x y z
N MET A 1 -28.79 8.27 30.18
CA MET A 1 -27.50 7.55 30.02
C MET A 1 -27.51 6.78 28.69
N LYS A 2 -26.91 7.33 27.63
CA LYS A 2 -26.83 6.65 26.32
C LYS A 2 -25.50 5.89 26.26
N ARG A 3 -25.57 4.56 26.18
CA ARG A 3 -24.40 3.67 26.10
C ARG A 3 -23.83 3.74 24.68
N ASN A 4 -22.68 4.39 24.52
CA ASN A 4 -21.92 4.36 23.27
C ASN A 4 -21.31 2.96 23.09
N ARG A 5 -21.96 2.12 22.27
CA ARG A 5 -21.33 0.88 21.78
C ARG A 5 -20.44 1.29 20.61
N LYS A 6 -19.12 1.24 20.81
CA LYS A 6 -18.13 1.37 19.73
C LYS A 6 -18.39 0.21 18.74
N PRO A 7 -18.56 0.47 17.43
CA PRO A 7 -18.69 -0.61 16.46
C PRO A 7 -17.40 -1.45 16.46
N PRO A 8 -17.49 -2.77 16.22
CA PRO A 8 -16.31 -3.64 16.17
C PRO A 8 -15.36 -3.14 15.08
N GLU A 9 -14.11 -2.90 15.46
CA GLU A 9 -13.03 -2.57 14.53
C GLU A 9 -12.89 -3.73 13.54
N ALA A 10 -13.35 -3.51 12.30
CA ALA A 10 -13.19 -4.47 11.23
C ALA A 10 -11.70 -4.67 10.98
N LYS A 11 -11.13 -5.77 11.48
CA LYS A 11 -9.79 -6.20 11.10
C LYS A 11 -9.82 -6.50 9.60
N SER A 12 -9.14 -5.65 8.83
CA SER A 12 -9.03 -5.79 7.38
C SER A 12 -8.45 -7.17 7.04
N PRO A 13 -9.00 -7.90 6.05
CA PRO A 13 -8.59 -9.27 5.71
C PRO A 13 -7.16 -9.41 5.15
N ASN A 14 -6.37 -8.33 5.13
CA ASN A 14 -4.98 -8.29 4.70
C ASN A 14 -4.02 -8.07 5.89
N ALA A 15 -4.24 -8.76 7.01
CA ALA A 15 -3.57 -8.54 8.30
C ALA A 15 -2.14 -9.12 8.38
N GLY A 16 -1.31 -8.87 7.36
CA GLY A 16 0.13 -9.12 7.48
C GLY A 16 0.81 -8.01 8.30
N GLU A 17 1.99 -8.29 8.85
CA GLU A 17 2.76 -7.32 9.63
C GLU A 17 3.56 -6.39 8.70
N PHE A 18 3.53 -5.07 8.96
CA PHE A 18 4.34 -4.11 8.22
C PHE A 18 5.79 -4.16 8.70
N ILE A 19 6.69 -4.53 7.81
CA ILE A 19 8.13 -4.49 8.02
C ILE A 19 8.70 -3.27 7.32
N LYS A 20 9.31 -2.37 8.10
CA LYS A 20 10.01 -1.20 7.60
C LYS A 20 11.31 -1.62 6.91
N ILE A 21 11.62 -0.96 5.80
CA ILE A 21 12.89 -1.13 5.09
C ILE A 21 13.76 0.11 5.37
N ASP A 22 14.95 -0.11 5.93
CA ASP A 22 15.94 0.92 6.23
C ASP A 22 17.32 0.45 5.72
N PRO A 23 17.96 1.18 4.78
CA PRO A 23 17.47 2.41 4.15
C PRO A 23 16.34 2.14 3.13
N PRO A 24 15.43 3.11 2.90
CA PRO A 24 14.42 3.00 1.85
C PRO A 24 15.03 2.70 0.48
N GLU A 25 14.38 1.81 -0.29
CA GLU A 25 14.84 1.44 -1.64
C GLU A 25 14.13 2.28 -2.70
N PRO A 26 14.80 2.75 -3.78
CA PRO A 26 14.11 3.40 -4.88
C PRO A 26 13.26 2.41 -5.67
N MET A 27 12.16 2.87 -6.27
CA MET A 27 11.43 2.06 -7.27
C MET A 27 12.29 1.83 -8.54
N VAL A 28 12.03 0.73 -9.26
CA VAL A 28 12.64 0.49 -10.58
C VAL A 28 11.96 1.39 -11.60
N TYR A 29 12.75 2.15 -12.36
CA TYR A 29 12.27 3.09 -13.36
C TYR A 29 12.09 2.39 -14.72
N HIS A 30 10.90 2.51 -15.30
CA HIS A 30 10.72 2.36 -16.75
C HIS A 30 10.46 3.78 -17.29
N GLU A 31 11.29 4.22 -18.24
CA GLU A 31 11.38 5.61 -18.73
C GLU A 31 10.10 6.19 -19.37
N TYR A 32 8.99 5.46 -19.39
CA TYR A 32 7.82 5.76 -20.21
C TYR A 32 6.48 5.80 -19.47
N SER A 33 6.46 5.95 -18.15
CA SER A 33 5.20 5.89 -17.40
C SER A 33 5.11 6.86 -16.24
N ASP A 34 4.09 7.73 -16.28
CA ASP A 34 3.62 8.53 -15.13
C ASP A 34 3.06 7.65 -13.99
N TYR A 35 2.89 6.35 -14.25
CA TYR A 35 2.34 5.38 -13.31
C TYR A 35 3.44 4.63 -12.51
N PRO A 36 3.20 4.33 -11.22
CA PRO A 36 4.12 3.60 -10.36
C PRO A 36 4.38 2.16 -10.88
N TYR A 37 5.64 1.74 -10.78
CA TYR A 37 6.11 0.40 -11.11
C TYR A 37 6.83 -0.21 -9.90
N CYS A 38 6.44 -1.43 -9.51
CA CYS A 38 7.02 -2.10 -8.36
C CYS A 38 8.25 -2.92 -8.77
N VAL A 39 9.25 -3.04 -7.89
CA VAL A 39 10.43 -3.92 -8.06
C VAL A 39 10.05 -5.38 -8.39
N CYS A 40 8.88 -5.85 -7.94
CA CYS A 40 8.40 -7.20 -8.28
C CYS A 40 7.88 -7.35 -9.72
N GLY A 41 7.95 -6.30 -10.53
CA GLY A 41 7.41 -6.28 -11.90
C GLY A 41 5.91 -6.00 -11.97
N ASN A 42 5.30 -5.41 -10.93
CA ASN A 42 3.89 -5.01 -10.99
C ASN A 42 3.75 -3.62 -11.61
N PHE A 43 2.84 -3.51 -12.56
CA PHE A 43 2.45 -2.24 -13.14
C PHE A 43 1.04 -1.85 -12.67
N GLU A 44 0.79 -0.56 -12.45
CA GLU A 44 -0.49 -0.08 -11.94
C GLU A 44 -1.69 -0.48 -12.83
N LYS A 45 -1.49 -0.67 -14.14
CA LYS A 45 -2.58 -1.09 -15.05
C LYS A 45 -2.89 -2.60 -15.04
N ASP A 46 -2.04 -3.42 -14.43
CA ASP A 46 -2.21 -4.88 -14.44
C ASP A 46 -2.98 -5.34 -13.20
N ASP A 47 -2.30 -5.42 -12.04
CA ASP A 47 -2.90 -5.82 -10.76
C ASP A 47 -3.06 -4.64 -9.79
N GLY A 48 -2.61 -3.45 -10.19
CA GLY A 48 -2.88 -2.23 -9.45
C GLY A 48 -2.00 -1.99 -8.22
N PHE A 49 -2.07 -0.75 -7.75
CA PHE A 49 -1.64 -0.34 -6.43
C PHE A 49 -2.87 0.11 -5.67
N ASN A 50 -3.07 -0.43 -4.47
CA ASN A 50 -4.14 0.03 -3.62
C ASN A 50 -3.68 1.16 -2.72
N ARG A 51 -4.55 2.17 -2.54
CA ARG A 51 -4.27 3.30 -1.64
C ARG A 51 -4.11 2.78 -0.22
N CYS A 52 -3.06 3.21 0.45
CA CYS A 52 -2.80 2.80 1.81
C CYS A 52 -2.26 3.93 2.68
N ASP A 53 -2.21 3.71 3.98
CA ASP A 53 -1.41 4.54 4.89
C ASP A 53 0.07 4.19 4.81
N ARG A 54 0.90 4.88 5.58
CA ARG A 54 2.37 4.64 5.66
C ARG A 54 2.76 3.25 6.17
N TYR A 55 1.80 2.48 6.69
CA TYR A 55 1.99 1.14 7.23
C TYR A 55 1.37 0.08 6.32
N GLY A 56 0.85 0.45 5.16
CA GLY A 56 0.25 -0.48 4.21
C GLY A 56 -1.18 -0.92 4.54
N ASN A 57 -1.87 -0.23 5.46
CA ASN A 57 -3.30 -0.46 5.69
C ASN A 57 -4.11 0.20 4.58
N LEU A 58 -5.07 -0.52 3.99
CA LEU A 58 -5.88 0.01 2.91
C LEU A 58 -6.80 1.13 3.37
N ILE A 59 -6.88 2.19 2.57
CA ILE A 59 -7.76 3.34 2.82
C ILE A 59 -8.95 3.29 1.83
N PRO A 60 -10.19 3.52 2.28
CA PRO A 60 -11.35 3.58 1.39
C PRO A 60 -11.22 4.66 0.32
N ILE A 61 -11.66 4.35 -0.91
CA ILE A 61 -11.61 5.27 -2.06
C ILE A 61 -12.45 6.55 -1.84
N SER A 62 -13.50 6.46 -1.01
CA SER A 62 -14.42 7.55 -0.70
C SER A 62 -13.80 8.70 0.11
N VAL A 63 -12.59 8.52 0.63
CA VAL A 63 -11.85 9.61 1.27
C VAL A 63 -11.09 10.36 0.19
N HIS A 64 -11.61 11.52 -0.24
CA HIS A 64 -10.87 12.50 -1.04
C HIS A 64 -9.76 13.11 -0.16
N VAL A 65 -8.72 12.33 0.10
CA VAL A 65 -7.48 12.86 0.69
C VAL A 65 -6.65 13.34 -0.48
N GLU A 66 -6.39 14.65 -0.50
CA GLU A 66 -5.42 15.28 -1.37
C GLU A 66 -4.13 14.44 -1.37
N LEU A 67 -3.76 13.96 -2.56
CA LEU A 67 -2.54 13.21 -2.83
C LEU A 67 -2.48 11.87 -2.07
N ASN A 68 -2.76 10.77 -2.77
CA ASN A 68 -2.46 9.43 -2.27
C ASN A 68 -0.94 9.30 -2.07
N LYS A 69 -0.50 9.68 -0.87
CA LYS A 69 0.92 9.76 -0.54
C LYS A 69 1.57 8.38 -0.56
N TYR A 70 0.80 7.34 -0.26
CA TYR A 70 1.29 5.96 -0.25
C TYR A 70 0.42 5.02 -1.09
N GLY A 71 1.09 4.06 -1.72
CA GLY A 71 0.46 2.96 -2.43
C GLY A 71 1.00 1.63 -1.93
N ARG A 72 0.16 0.60 -1.92
CA ARG A 72 0.56 -0.78 -1.61
C ARG A 72 0.47 -1.61 -2.87
N CYS A 73 1.55 -2.28 -3.21
CA CYS A 73 1.60 -3.20 -4.33
C CYS A 73 0.77 -4.46 -4.03
N GLU A 74 -0.26 -4.71 -4.84
CA GLU A 74 -1.11 -5.90 -4.77
C GLU A 74 -0.34 -7.18 -5.12
N ARG A 75 0.85 -7.05 -5.70
CA ARG A 75 1.76 -8.13 -6.05
C ARG A 75 2.91 -8.38 -5.07
N CYS A 76 3.08 -7.67 -3.98
CA CYS A 76 4.11 -8.10 -3.02
C CYS A 76 3.95 -7.50 -1.64
N GLY A 77 2.89 -6.73 -1.43
CA GLY A 77 2.68 -6.01 -0.19
C GLY A 77 3.68 -4.88 0.05
N ARG A 78 4.58 -4.57 -0.89
CA ARG A 78 5.48 -3.41 -0.75
C ARG A 78 4.67 -2.12 -0.66
N VAL A 79 5.04 -1.28 0.29
CA VAL A 79 4.46 0.05 0.50
C VAL A 79 5.42 1.08 -0.09
N ILE A 80 4.89 1.89 -0.98
CA ILE A 80 5.61 2.92 -1.72
C ILE A 80 5.10 4.30 -1.30
N GLU A 81 6.00 5.27 -1.17
CA GLU A 81 5.66 6.68 -1.14
C GLU A 81 5.67 7.22 -2.59
N VAL A 82 4.49 7.60 -3.09
CA VAL A 82 4.27 7.86 -4.53
C VAL A 82 5.05 9.08 -5.01
N ASN A 83 5.10 10.14 -4.20
CA ASN A 83 5.78 11.40 -4.57
C ASN A 83 7.31 11.24 -4.62
N SER A 84 7.89 10.52 -3.65
CA SER A 84 9.34 10.31 -3.57
C SER A 84 9.80 9.09 -4.36
N ARG A 85 8.87 8.24 -4.80
CA ARG A 85 9.14 6.98 -5.52
C ARG A 85 10.06 6.05 -4.74
N THR A 86 9.86 5.99 -3.43
CA THR A 86 10.63 5.15 -2.51
C THR A 86 9.77 4.04 -1.92
N ILE A 87 10.37 2.88 -1.72
CA ILE A 87 9.81 1.75 -1.00
C ILE A 87 10.23 1.91 0.46
N ILE A 88 9.23 2.08 1.33
CA ILE A 88 9.44 2.33 2.76
C ILE A 88 9.22 1.09 3.62
N GLY A 89 8.65 0.03 3.04
CA GLY A 89 8.41 -1.22 3.75
C GLY A 89 7.62 -2.23 2.92
N ARG A 90 7.23 -3.32 3.57
CA ARG A 90 6.42 -4.39 2.98
C ARG A 90 5.52 -5.05 4.02
N ILE A 91 4.40 -5.59 3.58
CA ILE A 91 3.57 -6.48 4.38
C ILE A 91 4.15 -7.90 4.33
N GLU A 92 4.53 -8.47 5.46
CA GLU A 92 4.91 -9.89 5.57
C GLU A 92 3.71 -10.81 5.59
N ASN A 93 3.91 -12.06 5.12
CA ASN A 93 2.83 -13.00 4.85
C ASN A 93 1.76 -12.42 3.92
N PHE A 94 2.19 -11.56 2.99
CA PHE A 94 1.33 -11.05 1.94
C PHE A 94 0.96 -12.20 1.00
N ASN A 95 -0.09 -12.92 1.38
CA ASN A 95 -0.69 -13.98 0.59
C ASN A 95 -1.44 -13.33 -0.56
N LYS A 96 -0.88 -13.46 -1.74
CA LYS A 96 -1.67 -13.37 -2.96
C LYS A 96 -2.31 -14.71 -3.15
N HIS A 97 -3.57 -14.69 -3.57
CA HIS A 97 -4.16 -15.85 -4.22
C HIS A 97 -3.21 -16.31 -5.33
N VAL A 98 -2.64 -17.52 -5.16
CA VAL A 98 -2.20 -18.39 -6.24
C VAL A 98 -3.46 -18.92 -6.92
#